data_AF-A0A945H0R9-F1
#
_entry.id   AF-A0A945H0R9-F1
#
_cell.length_a   1.000
_cell.length_b   1.000
_cell.length_c   1.000
_cell.angle_alpha   90.00
_cell.angle_beta   90.00
_cell.angle_gamma   90.00
#
_symmetry.space_group_name_H-M   'P 1'
#
loop_
_entity.id
_entity.type
_entity.pdbx_description
1 polymer ?
#
loop_
_entity_poly.entity_id
_entity_poly.type
_entity_poly.pdbx_seq_one_letter_code
_entity_poly.pdbx_strand_id
1 'polypeptide(L)'
;MTSNAFFIKLTKLLLEKQCVAKITKQVYKNGGHNSMLNLKIVALRPPQECISNIGLIGKYEVDKGNRHIRYFSTDIYANAVALKAVLEEGFQQLNAHNMPRLMGRYIIDSSLDYQLGDTLALDCGVSAVIEARINLQDAFAHQSLIYVRIMRDEMADANDRNILEKRQSLLQDVQAKNCTIRPIDSGYTVERLKAVQATPQDIQDIIDIYTSVYQSYDITPENFQGNFQNSIVYVARESKSKHIVAIAAEERASIPIGSQKLTVCEIGRIATHKKHQGVNLAAHLTRCLYETVDIEADIDLVFAEARATVFGSNLIFHRLGFELSGTLEKYYQRAGSESIGLDLIRRKTGLEDFNIWTTIPTKTSEKSSSIESMLGGASLG
;
A
#
# COMPACT_ATOMS: atom_id res chain seq x y z
N MET A 1 3.66 -41.04 -27.39
CA MET A 1 2.60 -40.00 -27.50
C MET A 1 3.28 -38.69 -27.87
N THR A 2 2.90 -38.09 -29.00
CA THR A 2 3.63 -36.99 -29.62
C THR A 2 3.54 -35.71 -28.78
N SER A 3 4.67 -34.98 -28.67
CA SER A 3 4.85 -33.71 -27.94
C SER A 3 3.73 -32.69 -28.15
N ASN A 4 2.99 -32.75 -29.26
CA ASN A 4 1.89 -31.83 -29.58
C ASN A 4 0.61 -32.11 -28.79
N ALA A 5 0.27 -33.36 -28.49
CA ALA A 5 -0.96 -33.68 -27.77
C ALA A 5 -0.91 -33.21 -26.31
N PHE A 6 0.27 -33.30 -25.68
CA PHE A 6 0.52 -32.77 -24.34
C PHE A 6 0.44 -31.24 -24.32
N PHE A 7 1.02 -30.58 -25.32
CA PHE A 7 1.02 -29.12 -25.42
C PHE A 7 -0.40 -28.57 -25.60
N ILE A 8 -1.20 -29.16 -26.48
CA ILE A 8 -2.60 -28.75 -26.71
C ILE A 8 -3.43 -28.94 -25.44
N LYS A 9 -3.26 -30.05 -24.73
CA LYS A 9 -4.01 -30.34 -23.49
C LYS A 9 -3.61 -29.40 -22.35
N LEU A 10 -2.33 -29.07 -22.22
CA LEU A 10 -1.81 -28.13 -21.23
C LEU A 10 -2.25 -26.68 -21.52
N THR A 11 -2.18 -26.23 -22.78
CA THR A 11 -2.65 -24.90 -23.18
C THR A 11 -4.15 -24.75 -22.96
N LYS A 12 -4.94 -25.80 -23.26
CA LYS A 12 -6.39 -25.80 -23.00
C LYS A 12 -6.71 -25.70 -21.51
N LEU A 13 -5.98 -26.44 -20.66
CA LEU A 13 -6.12 -26.38 -19.20
C LEU A 13 -5.72 -25.01 -18.61
N LEU A 14 -4.72 -24.34 -19.19
CA LEU A 14 -4.26 -23.01 -18.77
C LEU A 14 -5.25 -21.90 -19.20
N LEU A 15 -5.82 -22.02 -20.40
CA LEU A 15 -6.86 -21.10 -20.89
C LEU A 15 -8.17 -21.25 -20.11
N GLU A 16 -8.59 -22.48 -19.79
CA GLU A 16 -9.80 -22.75 -18.99
C GLU A 16 -9.68 -22.24 -17.53
N LYS A 17 -8.45 -22.06 -17.02
CA LYS A 17 -8.18 -21.56 -15.66
C LYS A 17 -7.84 -20.06 -15.58
N GLN A 18 -7.99 -19.30 -16.67
CA GLN A 18 -7.60 -17.88 -16.75
C GLN A 18 -6.14 -17.60 -16.32
N CYS A 19 -5.24 -18.59 -16.43
CA CYS A 19 -3.82 -18.39 -16.16
C CYS A 19 -3.13 -17.96 -17.45
N VAL A 20 -2.72 -16.69 -17.55
CA VAL A 20 -1.80 -16.28 -18.62
C VAL A 20 -0.43 -16.89 -18.30
N ALA A 21 0.06 -17.81 -19.14
CA ALA A 21 1.36 -18.44 -18.95
C ALA A 21 2.36 -17.87 -19.96
N LYS A 22 3.46 -17.28 -19.49
CA LYS A 22 4.61 -16.98 -20.36
C LYS A 22 5.45 -18.25 -20.49
N ILE A 23 5.36 -18.92 -21.63
CA ILE A 23 6.17 -20.12 -21.91
C ILE A 23 7.50 -19.68 -22.55
N THR A 24 8.58 -19.69 -21.77
CA THR A 24 9.94 -19.49 -22.29
C THR A 24 10.61 -20.83 -22.59
N LYS A 25 10.99 -21.04 -23.86
CA LYS A 25 11.74 -22.22 -24.31
C LYS A 25 13.23 -21.97 -24.14
N GLN A 26 13.89 -22.66 -23.21
CA GLN A 26 15.34 -22.64 -23.09
C GLN A 26 15.91 -23.95 -23.63
N VAL A 27 16.63 -23.90 -24.75
CA VAL A 27 17.28 -25.07 -25.36
C VAL A 27 18.75 -25.05 -24.99
N TYR A 28 19.18 -25.99 -24.14
CA TYR A 28 20.60 -26.23 -23.94
C TYR A 28 21.11 -27.20 -25.01
N LYS A 29 22.11 -26.76 -25.79
CA LYS A 29 22.90 -27.65 -26.63
C LYS A 29 24.06 -28.18 -25.78
N ASN A 30 23.88 -29.35 -25.17
CA ASN A 30 25.02 -30.17 -24.82
C ASN A 30 25.28 -31.11 -25.98
N GLY A 31 26.52 -31.12 -26.47
CA GLY A 31 26.94 -31.99 -27.57
C GLY A 31 26.67 -33.45 -27.21
N GLY A 32 25.92 -34.13 -28.08
CA GLY A 32 25.65 -35.56 -27.99
C GLY A 32 24.37 -35.93 -27.24
N HIS A 33 23.30 -36.14 -28.00
CA HIS A 33 22.03 -36.82 -27.68
C HIS A 33 21.22 -36.42 -26.43
N ASN A 34 19.93 -36.13 -26.69
CA ASN A 34 18.81 -35.77 -25.79
C ASN A 34 18.79 -34.32 -25.26
N SER A 35 18.17 -33.43 -26.04
CA SER A 35 17.71 -32.13 -25.55
C SER A 35 16.54 -32.30 -24.56
N MET A 36 16.80 -32.12 -23.27
CA MET A 36 15.75 -31.97 -22.26
C MET A 36 15.06 -30.62 -22.41
N LEU A 37 13.74 -30.67 -22.57
CA LEU A 37 12.89 -29.50 -22.72
C LEU A 37 12.41 -29.05 -21.33
N ASN A 38 13.10 -28.09 -20.72
CA ASN A 38 12.67 -27.51 -19.45
C ASN A 38 11.60 -26.43 -19.71
N LEU A 39 10.34 -26.78 -19.43
CA LEU A 39 9.21 -25.85 -19.44
C LEU A 39 9.14 -25.14 -18.09
N LYS A 40 9.53 -23.87 -18.04
CA LYS A 40 9.27 -23.01 -16.88
C LYS A 40 7.90 -22.38 -17.05
N ILE A 41 6.88 -22.95 -16.41
CA ILE A 41 5.54 -22.37 -16.35
C ILE A 41 5.56 -21.32 -15.23
N VAL A 42 5.59 -20.05 -15.62
CA VAL A 42 5.30 -18.96 -14.68
C VAL A 42 3.80 -18.77 -14.71
N ALA A 43 3.10 -19.28 -13.70
CA ALA A 43 1.69 -18.98 -13.51
C ALA A 43 1.57 -17.48 -13.17
N LEU A 44 1.03 -16.69 -14.09
CA LEU A 44 0.56 -15.36 -13.73
C LEU A 44 -0.68 -15.59 -12.85
N ARG A 45 -0.64 -15.00 -11.64
CA ARG A 45 -1.75 -15.08 -10.68
C ARG A 45 -3.00 -14.51 -11.35
N PRO A 46 -4.20 -15.04 -11.04
CA PRO A 46 -5.44 -14.43 -11.51
C PRO A 46 -5.47 -12.95 -11.12
N PRO A 47 -6.15 -12.10 -11.91
CA PRO A 47 -6.19 -10.68 -11.65
C PRO A 47 -6.65 -10.45 -10.21
N GLN A 48 -5.82 -9.77 -9.43
CA GLN A 48 -6.18 -9.44 -8.05
C GLN A 48 -7.24 -8.35 -8.15
N GLU A 49 -8.41 -8.61 -7.56
CA GLU A 49 -9.39 -7.56 -7.30
C GLU A 49 -8.68 -6.38 -6.62
N CYS A 50 -8.94 -5.19 -7.16
CA CYS A 50 -8.34 -3.89 -6.83
C CYS A 50 -7.81 -3.82 -5.39
N ILE A 51 -6.50 -3.65 -5.21
CA ILE A 51 -5.89 -3.44 -3.89
C ILE A 51 -6.19 -1.99 -3.48
N SER A 52 -7.41 -1.77 -2.99
CA SER A 52 -7.68 -0.70 -2.03
C SER A 52 -6.74 -0.93 -0.85
N ASN A 53 -5.96 0.05 -0.43
CA ASN A 53 -5.11 -0.11 0.76
C ASN A 53 -5.94 0.07 2.06
N ILE A 54 -7.01 0.88 1.97
CA ILE A 54 -8.03 1.04 3.01
C ILE A 54 -8.84 -0.26 3.20
N GLY A 55 -9.07 -1.01 2.12
CA GLY A 55 -9.83 -2.25 2.12
C GLY A 55 -11.36 -2.03 2.15
N LEU A 56 -12.11 -3.11 2.35
CA LEU A 56 -13.57 -3.05 2.43
C LEU A 56 -14.05 -2.54 3.81
N ILE A 57 -14.79 -1.43 3.80
CA ILE A 57 -15.35 -0.84 5.03
C ILE A 57 -16.46 -1.73 5.58
N GLY A 58 -16.39 -2.03 6.88
CA GLY A 58 -17.36 -2.85 7.60
C GLY A 58 -17.35 -4.33 7.22
N LYS A 59 -16.37 -4.79 6.43
CA LYS A 59 -16.28 -6.19 5.97
C LYS A 59 -14.86 -6.72 6.09
N TYR A 60 -14.74 -7.99 6.47
CA TYR A 60 -13.47 -8.69 6.46
C TYR A 60 -13.08 -9.04 5.02
N GLU A 61 -11.91 -8.59 4.61
CA GLU A 61 -11.38 -8.80 3.27
C GLU A 61 -10.17 -9.73 3.32
N VAL A 62 -10.20 -10.81 2.53
CA VAL A 62 -9.09 -11.77 2.44
C VAL A 62 -8.08 -11.32 1.39
N ASP A 63 -6.97 -10.75 1.84
CA ASP A 63 -5.83 -10.45 0.96
C ASP A 63 -4.92 -11.68 0.86
N LYS A 64 -5.21 -12.52 -0.13
CA LYS A 64 -4.42 -13.73 -0.42
C LYS A 64 -2.99 -13.40 -0.82
N GLY A 65 -2.74 -12.21 -1.39
CA GLY A 65 -1.42 -11.78 -1.86
C GLY A 65 -0.47 -11.54 -0.69
N ASN A 66 -0.98 -10.90 0.37
CA ASN A 66 -0.25 -10.62 1.60
C ASN A 66 -0.51 -11.63 2.72
N ARG A 67 -1.39 -12.60 2.53
CA ARG A 67 -1.76 -13.62 3.54
C ARG A 67 -2.21 -12.97 4.84
N HIS A 68 -3.20 -12.10 4.77
CA HIS A 68 -3.90 -11.58 5.95
C HIS A 68 -5.36 -11.30 5.63
N ILE A 69 -6.12 -11.06 6.69
CA ILE A 69 -7.42 -10.41 6.60
C ILE A 69 -7.25 -8.93 6.94
N ARG A 70 -7.89 -8.06 6.16
CA ARG A 70 -8.03 -6.64 6.46
C ARG A 70 -9.44 -6.35 6.94
N TYR A 71 -9.57 -5.39 7.85
CA TYR A 71 -10.87 -4.94 8.34
C TYR A 71 -10.81 -3.46 8.73
N PHE A 72 -11.86 -2.71 8.39
CA PHE A 72 -12.08 -1.36 8.87
C PHE A 72 -13.45 -1.31 9.54
N SER A 73 -13.49 -1.08 10.86
CA SER A 73 -14.74 -1.03 11.62
C SER A 73 -15.57 0.23 11.33
N THR A 74 -16.89 0.09 11.40
CA THR A 74 -17.85 1.19 11.35
C THR A 74 -18.37 1.60 12.74
N ASP A 75 -17.93 0.91 13.79
CA ASP A 75 -18.43 1.11 15.15
C ASP A 75 -17.41 1.86 16.02
N ILE A 76 -17.93 2.57 17.03
CA ILE A 76 -17.13 3.13 18.13
C ILE A 76 -17.20 2.16 19.30
N TYR A 77 -16.04 1.67 19.75
CA TYR A 77 -15.94 0.81 20.92
C TYR A 77 -15.68 1.66 22.16
N ALA A 78 -16.69 1.78 23.02
CA ALA A 78 -16.63 2.58 24.25
C ALA A 78 -16.26 1.77 25.50
N ASN A 79 -16.06 0.45 25.39
CA ASN A 79 -15.64 -0.41 26.48
C ASN A 79 -14.87 -1.63 25.96
N ALA A 80 -14.06 -2.21 26.85
CA ALA A 80 -13.16 -3.31 26.49
C ALA A 80 -13.91 -4.59 26.10
N VAL A 81 -15.11 -4.82 26.64
CA VAL A 81 -15.93 -6.01 26.33
C VAL A 81 -16.35 -5.97 24.86
N ALA A 82 -16.87 -4.84 24.39
CA ALA A 82 -17.29 -4.67 23.00
C ALA A 82 -16.11 -4.78 22.02
N LEU A 83 -14.96 -4.17 22.36
CA LEU A 83 -13.76 -4.28 21.53
C LEU A 83 -13.25 -5.72 21.46
N LYS A 84 -13.18 -6.43 22.59
CA LYS A 84 -12.76 -7.84 22.61
C LYS A 84 -13.69 -8.71 21.76
N ALA A 85 -15.00 -8.53 21.87
CA ALA A 85 -15.97 -9.31 21.11
C ALA A 85 -15.76 -9.21 19.60
N VAL A 86 -15.52 -7.99 19.06
CA VAL A 86 -15.25 -7.85 17.62
C VAL A 86 -13.87 -8.39 17.22
N LEU A 87 -12.87 -8.29 18.10
CA LEU A 87 -11.54 -8.86 17.85
C LEU A 87 -11.59 -10.39 17.79
N GLU A 88 -12.43 -11.01 18.64
CA GLU A 88 -12.69 -12.44 18.62
C GLU A 88 -13.44 -12.88 17.36
N GLU A 89 -14.42 -12.09 16.90
CA GLU A 89 -15.03 -12.31 15.59
C GLU A 89 -13.97 -12.27 14.48
N GLY A 90 -13.09 -11.27 14.49
CA GLY A 90 -11.98 -11.17 13.55
C GLY A 90 -11.04 -12.39 13.59
N PHE A 91 -10.79 -12.95 14.76
CA PHE A 91 -10.05 -14.20 14.90
C PHE A 91 -10.81 -15.41 14.34
N GLN A 92 -12.13 -15.47 14.49
CA GLN A 92 -12.94 -16.50 13.85
C GLN A 92 -12.87 -16.42 12.32
N GLN A 93 -12.90 -15.21 11.76
CA GLN A 93 -12.73 -14.99 10.31
C GLN A 93 -11.35 -15.47 9.84
N LEU A 94 -10.31 -15.14 10.60
CA LEU A 94 -8.94 -15.58 10.36
C LEU A 94 -8.87 -17.11 10.27
N ASN A 95 -9.51 -17.83 11.20
CA ASN A 95 -9.58 -19.29 11.19
C ASN A 95 -10.41 -19.84 10.02
N ALA A 96 -11.59 -19.26 9.78
CA ALA A 96 -12.51 -19.68 8.72
C ALA A 96 -11.86 -19.60 7.32
N HIS A 97 -11.02 -18.59 7.10
CA HIS A 97 -10.31 -18.39 5.84
C HIS A 97 -8.89 -18.99 5.83
N ASN A 98 -8.47 -19.65 6.91
CA ASN A 98 -7.11 -20.18 7.08
C ASN A 98 -6.02 -19.15 6.77
N MET A 99 -6.24 -17.90 7.18
CA MET A 99 -5.25 -16.84 7.10
C MET A 99 -4.37 -16.87 8.34
N PRO A 100 -3.10 -16.44 8.27
CA PRO A 100 -2.23 -16.43 9.45
C PRO A 100 -2.44 -15.20 10.34
N ARG A 101 -3.08 -14.14 9.82
CA ARG A 101 -3.12 -12.81 10.45
C ARG A 101 -4.38 -12.01 10.14
N LEU A 102 -4.74 -11.14 11.07
CA LEU A 102 -5.72 -10.07 10.91
C LEU A 102 -5.01 -8.74 11.16
N MET A 103 -5.25 -7.77 10.28
CA MET A 103 -4.85 -6.37 10.41
C MET A 103 -6.14 -5.53 10.39
N GLY A 104 -6.64 -5.18 11.57
CA GLY A 104 -7.91 -4.48 11.72
C GLY A 104 -7.71 -3.03 12.15
N ARG A 105 -8.59 -2.15 11.67
CA ARG A 105 -8.66 -0.73 12.03
C ARG A 105 -9.96 -0.50 12.80
N TYR A 106 -9.86 -0.02 14.03
CA TYR A 106 -10.99 0.11 14.95
C TYR A 106 -11.03 1.52 15.53
N ILE A 107 -12.22 2.04 15.79
CA ILE A 107 -12.39 3.35 16.43
C ILE A 107 -12.76 3.12 17.88
N ILE A 108 -11.91 3.59 18.79
CA ILE A 108 -12.13 3.48 20.23
C ILE A 108 -12.50 4.84 20.81
N ASP A 109 -13.36 4.84 21.82
CA ASP A 109 -13.61 6.02 22.64
C ASP A 109 -12.42 6.32 23.56
N SER A 110 -12.22 7.59 23.88
CA SER A 110 -11.19 8.06 24.82
C SER A 110 -11.25 7.44 26.22
N SER A 111 -12.40 6.86 26.60
CA SER A 111 -12.53 6.06 27.82
C SER A 111 -11.67 4.80 27.83
N LEU A 112 -11.26 4.31 26.65
CA LEU A 112 -10.31 3.22 26.49
C LEU A 112 -8.89 3.79 26.33
N ASP A 113 -8.13 3.77 27.42
CA ASP A 113 -6.75 4.28 27.45
C ASP A 113 -5.72 3.27 26.92
N TYR A 114 -5.99 2.70 25.75
CA TYR A 114 -5.05 1.80 25.11
C TYR A 114 -3.91 2.57 24.44
N GLN A 115 -2.69 2.08 24.64
CA GLN A 115 -1.45 2.68 24.14
C GLN A 115 -0.82 1.83 23.03
N LEU A 116 0.06 2.46 22.25
CA LEU A 116 0.86 1.75 21.26
C LEU A 116 1.69 0.65 21.95
N GLY A 117 1.60 -0.57 21.43
CA GLY A 117 2.27 -1.76 21.98
C GLY A 117 1.47 -2.53 23.02
N ASP A 118 0.32 -2.01 23.46
CA ASP A 118 -0.55 -2.73 24.37
C ASP A 118 -1.01 -4.05 23.78
N THR A 119 -1.07 -5.06 24.64
CA THR A 119 -1.51 -6.41 24.31
C THR A 119 -2.80 -6.73 25.04
N LEU A 120 -3.84 -7.08 24.30
CA LEU A 120 -5.14 -7.47 24.81
C LEU A 120 -5.27 -8.99 24.75
N ALA A 121 -5.37 -9.64 25.90
CA ALA A 121 -5.73 -11.04 25.97
C ALA A 121 -7.22 -11.22 25.64
N LEU A 122 -7.51 -12.04 24.63
CA LEU A 122 -8.87 -12.43 24.24
C LEU A 122 -9.26 -13.74 24.93
N ASP A 123 -10.57 -13.97 25.12
CA ASP A 123 -11.09 -15.11 25.85
C ASP A 123 -10.89 -16.43 25.07
N CYS A 124 -10.72 -16.33 23.75
CA CYS A 124 -10.33 -17.45 22.90
C CYS A 124 -8.84 -17.87 23.00
N GLY A 125 -8.07 -17.27 23.92
CA GLY A 125 -6.70 -17.68 24.25
C GLY A 125 -5.62 -17.08 23.34
N VAL A 126 -5.97 -16.15 22.45
CA VAL A 126 -5.03 -15.41 21.60
C VAL A 126 -4.87 -13.97 22.07
N SER A 127 -3.81 -13.32 21.64
CA SER A 127 -3.53 -11.92 21.96
C SER A 127 -3.68 -11.01 20.74
N ALA A 128 -4.30 -9.86 20.96
CA ALA A 128 -4.36 -8.76 20.01
C ALA A 128 -3.36 -7.67 20.42
N VAL A 129 -2.62 -7.10 19.46
CA VAL A 129 -1.58 -6.08 19.71
C VAL A 129 -1.95 -4.79 19.01
N ILE A 130 -1.86 -3.65 19.71
CA ILE A 130 -2.08 -2.32 19.13
C ILE A 130 -0.79 -1.84 18.48
N GLU A 131 -0.81 -1.69 17.16
CA GLU A 131 0.37 -1.39 16.34
C GLU A 131 0.46 0.05 15.86
N ALA A 132 -0.66 0.78 15.91
CA ALA A 132 -0.70 2.22 15.71
C ALA A 132 -1.90 2.81 16.46
N ARG A 133 -1.76 4.06 16.90
CA ARG A 133 -2.85 4.85 17.50
C ARG A 133 -2.81 6.25 16.93
N ILE A 134 -3.96 6.73 16.47
CA ILE A 134 -4.13 8.04 15.87
C ILE A 134 -5.28 8.72 16.62
N ASN A 135 -4.99 9.82 17.31
CA ASN A 135 -6.02 10.63 17.94
C ASN A 135 -6.74 11.44 16.86
N LEU A 136 -8.06 11.31 16.79
CA LEU A 136 -8.87 12.06 15.82
C LEU A 136 -9.18 13.46 16.37
N GLN A 137 -9.64 14.37 15.51
CA GLN A 137 -9.92 15.77 15.86
C GLN A 137 -11.37 16.15 15.55
N ASP A 138 -11.73 17.38 15.89
CA ASP A 138 -13.04 17.99 15.65
C ASP A 138 -14.21 17.14 16.17
N ALA A 139 -15.10 16.71 15.27
CA ALA A 139 -16.27 15.90 15.57
C ALA A 139 -15.90 14.53 16.19
N PHE A 140 -14.63 14.12 16.04
CA PHE A 140 -14.07 12.88 16.57
C PHE A 140 -13.03 13.11 17.69
N ALA A 141 -12.99 14.28 18.34
CA ALA A 141 -11.95 14.64 19.31
C ALA A 141 -11.85 13.71 20.55
N HIS A 142 -12.89 12.93 20.82
CA HIS A 142 -12.92 11.94 21.91
C HIS A 142 -12.72 10.51 21.41
N GLN A 143 -12.24 10.33 20.18
CA GLN A 143 -12.02 9.02 19.59
C GLN A 143 -10.58 8.89 19.08
N SER A 144 -10.11 7.64 19.04
CA SER A 144 -8.86 7.28 18.39
C SER A 144 -9.10 6.18 17.36
N LEU A 145 -8.44 6.27 16.21
CA LEU A 145 -8.29 5.14 15.30
C LEU A 145 -7.09 4.30 15.75
N ILE A 146 -7.31 3.03 16.02
CA ILE A 146 -6.26 2.07 16.35
C ILE A 146 -6.10 1.02 15.27
N TYR A 147 -4.85 0.61 15.04
CA TYR A 147 -4.51 -0.54 14.22
C TYR A 147 -4.21 -1.71 15.15
N VAL A 148 -4.89 -2.82 14.94
CA VAL A 148 -4.80 -4.01 15.78
C VAL A 148 -4.39 -5.21 14.95
N ARG A 149 -3.36 -5.90 15.41
CA ARG A 149 -2.91 -7.17 14.85
C ARG A 149 -3.34 -8.34 15.72
N ILE A 150 -3.84 -9.39 15.07
CA ILE A 150 -3.98 -10.73 15.65
C ILE A 150 -3.19 -11.70 14.77
N MET A 151 -2.41 -12.59 15.40
CA MET A 151 -1.65 -13.64 14.69
C MET A 151 -2.02 -15.02 15.23
N ARG A 152 -1.93 -16.05 14.37
CA ARG A 152 -1.87 -17.44 14.85
C ARG A 152 -0.48 -17.74 15.42
N ASP A 153 -0.46 -18.45 16.55
CA ASP A 153 0.72 -18.72 17.37
C ASP A 153 1.93 -19.26 16.59
N GLU A 154 1.71 -19.99 15.49
CA GLU A 154 2.76 -20.56 14.64
C GLU A 154 3.68 -19.52 13.96
N MET A 155 3.32 -18.23 13.96
CA MET A 155 4.12 -17.14 13.37
C MET A 155 4.62 -16.09 14.38
N ALA A 156 4.43 -16.33 15.68
CA ALA A 156 4.80 -15.42 16.74
C ALA A 156 6.32 -15.22 16.90
N ASP A 157 7.15 -16.09 16.32
CA ASP A 157 8.58 -16.06 16.59
C ASP A 157 9.44 -15.12 15.72
N ALA A 158 10.35 -14.45 16.45
CA ALA A 158 11.48 -13.63 16.08
C ALA A 158 11.22 -12.44 15.13
N ASN A 159 10.93 -11.28 15.71
CA ASN A 159 11.51 -10.05 15.16
C ASN A 159 13.03 -10.22 15.27
N ASP A 160 13.70 -10.46 14.14
CA ASP A 160 15.15 -10.49 14.08
C ASP A 160 15.65 -9.16 14.65
N ARG A 161 16.38 -9.21 15.77
CA ARG A 161 16.92 -8.04 16.45
C ARG A 161 17.65 -7.11 15.48
N ASN A 162 18.31 -7.66 14.47
CA ASN A 162 18.97 -6.90 13.42
C ASN A 162 18.00 -6.09 12.53
N ILE A 163 16.78 -6.59 12.29
CA ILE A 163 15.74 -5.87 11.51
C ILE A 163 15.20 -4.70 12.34
N LEU A 164 14.95 -4.92 13.63
CA LEU A 164 14.51 -3.85 14.54
C LEU A 164 15.57 -2.75 14.66
N GLU A 165 16.83 -3.11 14.87
CA GLU A 165 17.94 -2.15 14.95
C GLU A 165 18.10 -1.35 13.65
N LYS A 166 18.01 -2.02 12.48
CA LYS A 166 18.03 -1.33 11.17
C LYS A 166 16.85 -0.38 10.99
N ARG A 167 15.64 -0.78 11.39
CA ARG A 167 14.44 0.07 11.33
C ARG A 167 14.60 1.31 12.20
N GLN A 168 15.07 1.13 13.43
CA GLN A 168 15.30 2.22 14.37
C GLN A 168 16.37 3.18 13.86
N SER A 169 17.50 2.66 13.36
CA SER A 169 18.55 3.48 12.74
C SER A 169 18.05 4.26 11.54
N LEU A 170 17.27 3.64 10.65
CA LEU A 170 16.69 4.31 9.48
C LEU A 170 15.73 5.42 9.89
N LEU A 171 14.88 5.18 10.88
CA LEU A 171 13.95 6.19 11.40
C LEU A 171 14.69 7.36 12.04
N GLN A 172 15.74 7.11 12.83
CA GLN A 172 16.61 8.15 13.37
C GLN A 172 17.25 8.98 12.26
N ASP A 173 17.75 8.34 11.21
CA ASP A 173 18.33 9.01 10.06
C ASP A 173 17.30 9.86 9.30
N VAL A 174 16.05 9.38 9.18
CA VAL A 174 14.93 10.13 8.57
C VAL A 174 14.61 11.36 9.41
N GLN A 175 14.44 11.19 10.73
CA GLN A 175 14.09 12.26 11.67
C GLN A 175 15.20 13.30 11.84
N ALA A 176 16.46 12.93 11.56
CA ALA A 176 17.59 13.85 11.56
C ALA A 176 17.67 14.73 10.29
N LYS A 177 16.85 14.49 9.26
CA LYS A 177 16.86 15.31 8.04
C LYS A 177 15.90 16.50 8.16
N ASN A 178 16.30 17.62 7.56
CA ASN A 178 15.43 18.79 7.44
C ASN A 178 14.13 18.48 6.68
N CYS A 179 13.04 19.07 7.17
CA CYS A 179 11.69 19.00 6.60
C CYS A 179 11.52 19.93 5.38
N THR A 180 12.30 19.73 4.32
CA THR A 180 12.19 20.54 3.11
C THR A 180 12.22 19.67 1.86
N ILE A 181 11.19 19.81 1.03
CA ILE A 181 11.14 19.20 -0.30
C ILE A 181 11.81 20.15 -1.29
N ARG A 182 12.82 19.65 -2.00
CA ARG A 182 13.52 20.41 -3.03
C ARG A 182 12.65 20.54 -4.28
N PRO A 183 12.80 21.63 -5.07
CA PRO A 183 12.20 21.73 -6.39
C PRO A 183 12.62 20.56 -7.30
N ILE A 184 11.78 20.27 -8.30
CA ILE A 184 12.12 19.35 -9.38
C ILE A 184 12.98 20.04 -10.43
N ASP A 185 13.78 19.26 -11.16
CA ASP A 185 14.57 19.78 -12.28
C ASP A 185 13.67 20.25 -13.42
N SER A 186 14.11 21.27 -14.17
CA SER A 186 13.39 21.83 -15.35
C SER A 186 13.19 20.83 -16.50
N GLY A 187 13.79 19.64 -16.40
CA GLY A 187 13.58 18.52 -17.32
C GLY A 187 12.23 17.81 -17.15
N TYR A 188 11.38 18.24 -16.22
CA TYR A 188 10.11 17.58 -15.92
C TYR A 188 8.96 18.58 -15.80
N THR A 189 7.76 18.11 -16.14
CA THR A 189 6.50 18.81 -15.88
C THR A 189 5.61 17.95 -14.99
N VAL A 190 4.89 18.57 -14.06
CA VAL A 190 3.95 17.89 -13.16
C VAL A 190 2.53 18.32 -13.51
N GLU A 191 1.63 17.35 -13.60
CA GLU A 191 0.22 17.60 -13.90
C GLU A 191 -0.70 16.64 -13.14
N ARG A 192 -1.95 17.08 -12.94
CA ARG A 192 -3.02 16.22 -12.43
C ARG A 192 -3.57 15.39 -13.59
N LEU A 193 -3.51 14.07 -13.48
CA LEU A 193 -4.07 13.15 -14.45
C LEU A 193 -5.48 12.74 -14.04
N LYS A 194 -6.48 12.96 -14.91
CA LYS A 194 -7.81 12.37 -14.72
C LYS A 194 -7.82 10.99 -15.39
N ALA A 195 -8.16 9.95 -14.64
CA ALA A 195 -8.12 8.56 -15.16
C ALA A 195 -8.92 8.36 -16.45
N VAL A 196 -10.06 9.04 -16.58
CA VAL A 196 -10.92 9.01 -17.78
C VAL A 196 -10.32 9.71 -19.01
N GLN A 197 -9.29 10.53 -18.81
CA GLN A 197 -8.57 11.27 -19.86
C GLN A 197 -7.20 10.66 -20.19
N ALA A 198 -6.81 9.58 -19.51
CA ALA A 198 -5.53 8.92 -19.74
C ALA A 198 -5.49 8.31 -21.15
N THR A 199 -4.45 8.62 -21.91
CA THR A 199 -4.22 8.02 -23.22
C THR A 199 -3.72 6.58 -23.08
N PRO A 200 -3.78 5.74 -24.13
CA PRO A 200 -3.19 4.40 -24.09
C PRO A 200 -1.69 4.42 -23.72
N GLN A 201 -0.96 5.46 -24.12
CA GLN A 201 0.44 5.61 -23.77
C GLN A 201 0.62 5.93 -22.27
N ASP A 202 -0.22 6.79 -21.69
CA ASP A 202 -0.16 7.12 -20.26
C ASP A 202 -0.41 5.88 -19.40
N ILE A 203 -1.41 5.09 -19.79
CA ILE A 203 -1.74 3.82 -19.13
C ILE A 203 -0.53 2.87 -19.19
N GLN A 204 0.09 2.73 -20.37
CA GLN A 204 1.27 1.87 -20.53
C GLN A 204 2.46 2.36 -19.71
N ASP A 205 2.75 3.67 -19.70
CA ASP A 205 3.83 4.27 -18.92
C ASP A 205 3.66 3.98 -17.42
N ILE A 206 2.43 4.10 -16.91
CA ILE A 206 2.10 3.83 -15.51
C ILE A 206 2.23 2.34 -15.18
N ILE A 207 1.77 1.45 -16.07
CA ILE A 207 1.95 0.00 -15.93
C ILE A 207 3.44 -0.35 -15.88
N ASP A 208 4.26 0.25 -16.75
CA ASP A 208 5.70 0.02 -16.81
C ASP A 208 6.41 0.51 -15.54
N ILE A 209 6.02 1.69 -15.04
CA ILE A 209 6.50 2.20 -13.75
C ILE A 209 6.19 1.21 -12.63
N TYR A 210 4.93 0.81 -12.48
CA TYR A 210 4.52 -0.08 -11.39
C TYR A 210 5.15 -1.46 -11.49
N THR A 211 5.23 -2.03 -12.69
CA THR A 211 5.91 -3.32 -12.92
C THR A 211 7.40 -3.24 -12.59
N SER A 212 8.02 -2.07 -12.73
CA SER A 212 9.44 -1.87 -12.40
C SER A 212 9.70 -1.64 -10.89
N VAL A 213 8.72 -1.09 -10.17
CA VAL A 213 8.86 -0.67 -8.76
C VAL A 213 8.25 -1.69 -7.79
N TYR A 214 7.09 -2.24 -8.14
CA TYR A 214 6.32 -3.17 -7.33
C TYR A 214 6.42 -4.58 -7.90
N GLN A 215 6.65 -5.56 -7.01
CA GLN A 215 6.76 -6.96 -7.43
C GLN A 215 5.39 -7.63 -7.61
N SER A 216 4.33 -7.04 -7.07
CA SER A 216 2.96 -7.58 -7.09
C SER A 216 1.94 -6.44 -7.09
N TYR A 217 1.88 -5.68 -8.18
CA TYR A 217 0.83 -4.70 -8.40
C TYR A 217 0.13 -5.04 -9.70
N ASP A 218 -1.15 -5.41 -9.62
CA ASP A 218 -1.92 -5.90 -10.75
C ASP A 218 -2.71 -4.77 -11.39
N ILE A 219 -2.01 -3.97 -12.18
CA ILE A 219 -2.60 -2.92 -12.99
C ILE A 219 -2.50 -3.30 -14.47
N THR A 220 -3.64 -3.30 -15.12
CA THR A 220 -3.80 -3.62 -16.53
C THR A 220 -4.56 -2.51 -17.23
N PRO A 221 -4.50 -2.42 -18.56
CA PRO A 221 -5.29 -1.44 -19.30
C PRO A 221 -6.79 -1.53 -19.01
N GLU A 222 -7.29 -2.75 -18.78
CA GLU A 222 -8.71 -3.03 -18.53
C GLU A 222 -9.16 -2.57 -17.15
N ASN A 223 -8.29 -2.63 -16.14
CA ASN A 223 -8.63 -2.26 -14.76
C ASN A 223 -8.15 -0.84 -14.37
N PHE A 224 -7.41 -0.15 -15.24
CA PHE A 224 -6.78 1.15 -14.96
C PHE A 224 -7.79 2.19 -14.44
N GLN A 225 -8.92 2.36 -15.15
CA GLN A 225 -9.92 3.35 -14.77
C GLN A 225 -10.51 3.04 -13.40
N GLY A 226 -10.86 1.78 -13.14
CA GLY A 226 -11.40 1.36 -11.84
C GLY A 226 -10.40 1.56 -10.69
N ASN A 227 -9.10 1.39 -10.95
CA ASN A 227 -8.05 1.64 -9.95
C ASN A 227 -7.95 3.11 -9.53
N PHE A 228 -8.28 4.06 -10.41
CA PHE A 228 -8.08 5.50 -10.17
C PHE A 228 -9.36 6.35 -10.24
N GLN A 229 -10.52 5.72 -10.37
CA GLN A 229 -11.79 6.41 -10.62
C GLN A 229 -12.12 7.46 -9.55
N ASN A 230 -11.79 7.16 -8.29
CA ASN A 230 -12.08 8.01 -7.13
C ASN A 230 -10.81 8.61 -6.52
N SER A 231 -9.71 8.64 -7.28
CA SER A 231 -8.40 9.09 -6.84
C SER A 231 -8.02 10.42 -7.48
N ILE A 232 -7.44 11.32 -6.71
CA ILE A 232 -6.54 12.33 -7.26
C ILE A 232 -5.22 11.65 -7.64
N VAL A 233 -4.81 11.85 -8.89
CA VAL A 233 -3.56 11.31 -9.42
C VAL A 233 -2.71 12.47 -9.94
N TYR A 234 -1.46 12.51 -9.48
CA TYR A 234 -0.44 13.40 -10.03
C TYR A 234 0.63 12.58 -10.74
N VAL A 235 1.05 13.06 -11.90
CA VAL A 235 2.09 12.44 -12.72
C VAL A 235 3.18 13.44 -13.06
N ALA A 236 4.41 12.95 -13.22
CA ALA A 236 5.50 13.73 -13.79
C ALA A 236 5.82 13.21 -15.19
N ARG A 237 5.91 14.11 -16.17
CA ARG A 237 6.38 13.81 -17.52
C ARG A 237 7.79 14.33 -17.74
N GLU A 238 8.59 13.57 -18.47
CA GLU A 238 9.88 14.06 -18.95
C GLU A 238 9.68 15.02 -20.13
N SER A 239 10.28 16.21 -20.08
CA SER A 239 10.08 17.27 -21.08
C SER A 239 10.45 16.85 -22.51
N LYS A 240 11.45 15.98 -22.67
CA LYS A 240 11.94 15.52 -23.99
C LYS A 240 11.06 14.46 -24.63
N SER A 241 10.70 13.43 -23.86
CA SER A 241 10.02 12.24 -24.37
C SER A 241 8.50 12.32 -24.20
N LYS A 242 8.03 13.20 -23.31
CA LYS A 242 6.62 13.37 -22.89
C LYS A 242 6.00 12.14 -22.21
N HIS A 243 6.78 11.09 -21.98
CA HIS A 243 6.36 9.92 -21.22
C HIS A 243 6.18 10.26 -19.74
N ILE A 244 5.22 9.60 -19.10
CA ILE A 244 5.07 9.61 -17.66
C ILE A 244 6.22 8.81 -17.05
N VAL A 245 6.92 9.41 -16.10
CA VAL A 245 8.10 8.81 -15.44
C VAL A 245 7.94 8.68 -13.93
N ALA A 246 6.92 9.31 -13.35
CA ALA A 246 6.55 9.14 -11.96
C ALA A 246 5.04 9.36 -11.77
N ILE A 247 4.49 8.71 -10.74
CA ILE A 247 3.09 8.78 -10.35
C ILE A 247 3.01 8.80 -8.83
N ALA A 248 2.04 9.54 -8.31
CA ALA A 248 1.51 9.36 -6.97
C ALA A 248 -0.02 9.46 -7.05
N ALA A 249 -0.72 8.69 -6.24
CA ALA A 249 -2.18 8.74 -6.17
C ALA A 249 -2.65 8.65 -4.73
N GLU A 250 -3.82 9.20 -4.46
CA GLU A 250 -4.49 9.04 -3.18
C GLU A 250 -5.71 8.12 -3.31
N GLU A 251 -6.13 7.55 -2.18
CA GLU A 251 -7.38 6.82 -2.07
C GLU A 251 -8.23 7.40 -0.94
N ARG A 252 -9.50 7.69 -1.21
CA ARG A 252 -10.44 8.21 -0.20
C ARG A 252 -11.46 7.19 0.19
N ALA A 253 -11.80 7.20 1.47
CA ALA A 253 -12.91 6.46 2.01
C ALA A 253 -13.74 7.33 2.93
N SER A 254 -15.04 7.05 2.92
CA SER A 254 -16.05 7.65 3.78
C SER A 254 -16.58 6.56 4.69
N ILE A 255 -16.12 6.53 5.93
CA ILE A 255 -16.50 5.49 6.88
C ILE A 255 -17.71 5.98 7.68
N PRO A 256 -18.87 5.31 7.59
CA PRO A 256 -20.02 5.64 8.40
C PRO A 256 -19.75 5.23 9.85
N ILE A 257 -19.81 6.17 10.78
CA ILE A 257 -19.60 5.97 12.22
C ILE A 257 -20.83 6.48 12.97
N GLY A 258 -21.76 5.58 13.26
CA GLY A 258 -23.06 5.97 13.83
C GLY A 258 -23.80 6.95 12.92
N SER A 259 -24.11 8.15 13.42
CA SER A 259 -24.73 9.24 12.64
C SER A 259 -23.72 10.17 11.96
N GLN A 260 -22.42 9.92 12.14
CA GLN A 260 -21.34 10.72 11.58
C GLN A 260 -20.62 9.96 10.46
N LYS A 261 -19.73 10.66 9.76
CA LYS A 261 -18.91 10.13 8.68
C LYS A 261 -17.47 10.56 8.94
N LEU A 262 -16.57 9.59 9.06
CA LEU A 262 -15.15 9.83 9.11
C LEU A 262 -14.61 9.75 7.68
N THR A 263 -14.13 10.86 7.14
CA THR A 263 -13.51 10.86 5.81
C THR A 263 -12.00 10.72 5.95
N VAL A 264 -11.45 9.62 5.41
CA VAL A 264 -10.01 9.35 5.43
C VAL A 264 -9.43 9.40 4.02
N CYS A 265 -8.19 9.84 3.91
CA CYS A 265 -7.42 9.90 2.67
C CYS A 265 -6.08 9.19 2.88
N GLU A 266 -5.83 8.14 2.11
CA GLU A 266 -4.51 7.52 2.06
C GLU A 266 -3.70 8.11 0.91
N ILE A 267 -2.52 8.66 1.18
CA ILE A 267 -1.57 9.03 0.14
C ILE A 267 -0.64 7.84 -0.10
N GLY A 268 -0.73 7.25 -1.30
CA GLY A 268 -0.05 6.01 -1.62
C GLY A 268 0.34 5.88 -3.09
N ARG A 269 0.58 4.63 -3.51
CA ARG A 269 0.86 4.28 -4.92
C ARG A 269 1.95 5.16 -5.56
N ILE A 270 2.95 5.54 -4.76
CA ILE A 270 4.02 6.45 -5.16
C ILE A 270 5.09 5.65 -5.89
N ALA A 271 5.34 5.94 -7.16
CA ALA A 271 6.34 5.24 -7.94
C ALA A 271 7.09 6.18 -8.88
N THR A 272 8.37 5.90 -9.09
CA THR A 272 9.23 6.62 -10.02
C THR A 272 10.03 5.61 -10.81
N HIS A 273 9.97 5.73 -12.13
CA HIS A 273 10.73 4.90 -13.06
C HIS A 273 12.22 4.92 -12.68
N LYS A 274 12.88 3.75 -12.70
CA LYS A 274 14.24 3.57 -12.15
C LYS A 274 15.28 4.58 -12.69
N LYS A 275 15.15 4.98 -13.95
CA LYS A 275 16.06 5.96 -14.60
C LYS A 275 15.88 7.41 -14.13
N HIS A 276 14.77 7.71 -13.44
CA HIS A 276 14.40 9.05 -12.98
C HIS A 276 14.33 9.13 -11.44
N GLN A 277 14.90 8.15 -10.74
CA GLN A 277 15.01 8.20 -9.28
C GLN A 277 16.10 9.20 -8.85
N GLY A 278 16.00 9.75 -7.64
CA GLY A 278 17.00 10.67 -7.07
C GLY A 278 16.81 12.16 -7.40
N VAL A 279 15.84 12.50 -8.26
CA VAL A 279 15.53 13.90 -8.66
C VAL A 279 14.25 14.45 -8.01
N ASN A 280 13.89 13.94 -6.83
CA ASN A 280 12.75 14.39 -6.00
C ASN A 280 11.35 14.32 -6.62
N LEU A 281 11.14 13.63 -7.76
CA LEU A 281 9.82 13.51 -8.40
C LEU A 281 8.76 12.95 -7.46
N ALA A 282 9.02 11.80 -6.82
CA ALA A 282 8.10 11.21 -5.84
C ALA A 282 7.72 12.19 -4.74
N ALA A 283 8.69 12.88 -4.13
CA ALA A 283 8.45 13.84 -3.07
C ALA A 283 7.57 15.00 -3.55
N HIS A 284 7.82 15.52 -4.74
CA HIS A 284 7.07 16.63 -5.30
C HIS A 284 5.63 16.24 -5.64
N LEU A 285 5.41 15.08 -6.25
CA LEU A 285 4.07 14.57 -6.55
C LEU A 285 3.27 14.33 -5.26
N THR A 286 3.88 13.73 -4.23
CA THR A 286 3.25 13.55 -2.92
C THR A 286 2.91 14.88 -2.26
N ARG A 287 3.75 15.90 -2.40
CA ARG A 287 3.44 17.25 -1.92
C ARG A 287 2.23 17.84 -2.63
N CYS A 288 2.18 17.78 -3.96
CA CYS A 288 1.02 18.27 -4.72
C CYS A 288 -0.28 17.56 -4.32
N LEU A 289 -0.22 16.24 -4.09
CA LEU A 289 -1.36 15.49 -3.55
C LEU A 289 -1.77 16.00 -2.18
N TYR A 290 -0.82 16.09 -1.25
CA TYR A 290 -1.09 16.54 0.11
C TYR A 290 -1.66 17.96 0.16
N GLU A 291 -1.08 18.90 -0.58
CA GLU A 291 -1.59 20.28 -0.67
C GLU A 291 -2.99 20.35 -1.27
N THR A 292 -3.29 19.52 -2.28
CA THR A 292 -4.65 19.42 -2.84
C THR A 292 -5.63 18.86 -1.82
N VAL A 293 -5.22 17.80 -1.11
CA VAL A 293 -6.00 17.12 -0.07
C VAL A 293 -6.25 18.04 1.14
N ASP A 294 -5.24 18.78 1.61
CA ASP A 294 -5.34 19.69 2.77
C ASP A 294 -6.32 20.85 2.52
N ILE A 295 -6.49 21.28 1.27
CA ILE A 295 -7.42 22.35 0.89
C ILE A 295 -8.85 21.82 0.71
N GLU A 296 -9.01 20.54 0.36
CA GLU A 296 -10.33 19.94 0.19
C GLU A 296 -10.98 19.67 1.57
N ALA A 297 -11.99 20.50 1.90
CA ALA A 297 -12.50 20.74 3.25
C ALA A 297 -13.24 19.57 3.96
N ASP A 298 -13.25 18.36 3.40
CA ASP A 298 -14.02 17.21 3.92
C ASP A 298 -13.13 16.01 4.25
N ILE A 299 -11.91 16.23 4.77
CA ILE A 299 -10.99 15.14 5.14
C ILE A 299 -10.59 15.30 6.60
N ASP A 300 -10.88 14.27 7.39
CA ASP A 300 -10.63 14.25 8.84
C ASP A 300 -9.27 13.63 9.18
N LEU A 301 -8.75 12.76 8.31
CA LEU A 301 -7.47 12.10 8.49
C LEU A 301 -6.78 11.86 7.15
N VAL A 302 -5.53 12.27 7.05
CA VAL A 302 -4.63 11.86 5.96
C VAL A 302 -3.60 10.92 6.54
N PHE A 303 -3.41 9.77 5.89
CA PHE A 303 -2.41 8.80 6.30
C PHE A 303 -1.64 8.22 5.12
N ALA A 304 -0.54 7.55 5.41
CA ALA A 304 0.22 6.78 4.44
C ALA A 304 0.87 5.57 5.10
N GLU A 305 0.89 4.46 4.38
CA GLU A 305 1.57 3.24 4.81
C GLU A 305 2.87 3.09 4.00
N ALA A 306 4.01 3.18 4.67
CA ALA A 306 5.31 3.11 4.02
C ALA A 306 6.14 1.96 4.57
N ARG A 307 6.74 1.13 3.70
CA ARG A 307 7.70 0.10 4.13
C ARG A 307 8.73 0.67 5.10
N ALA A 308 8.82 0.09 6.29
CA ALA A 308 9.65 0.60 7.38
C ALA A 308 11.15 0.61 7.05
N THR A 309 11.57 -0.17 6.04
CA THR A 309 12.96 -0.27 5.58
C THR A 309 13.29 0.63 4.38
N VAL A 310 12.32 1.37 3.83
CA VAL A 310 12.52 2.22 2.65
C VAL A 310 12.71 3.68 3.07
N PHE A 311 13.98 4.10 3.16
CA PHE A 311 14.37 5.44 3.61
C PHE A 311 13.66 6.55 2.83
N GLY A 312 13.65 6.46 1.49
CA GLY A 312 13.09 7.51 0.63
C GLY A 312 11.60 7.77 0.88
N SER A 313 10.78 6.73 1.02
CA SER A 313 9.34 6.87 1.29
C SER A 313 9.07 7.49 2.65
N ASN A 314 9.73 7.00 3.71
CA ASN A 314 9.58 7.56 5.05
C ASN A 314 10.05 9.01 5.13
N LEU A 315 11.14 9.35 4.43
CA LEU A 315 11.65 10.72 4.36
C LEU A 315 10.68 11.68 3.66
N ILE A 316 9.92 11.22 2.67
CA ILE A 316 8.91 12.06 2.00
C ILE A 316 7.84 12.49 3.02
N PHE A 317 7.25 11.54 3.74
CA PHE A 317 6.18 11.84 4.70
C PHE A 317 6.68 12.68 5.87
N HIS A 318 7.86 12.35 6.41
CA HIS A 318 8.49 13.18 7.44
C HIS A 318 8.69 14.64 6.98
N ARG A 319 9.15 14.86 5.74
CA ARG A 319 9.34 16.21 5.18
C ARG A 319 8.04 16.97 4.93
N LEU A 320 6.93 16.25 4.76
CA LEU A 320 5.60 16.84 4.64
C LEU A 320 4.96 17.14 6.01
N GLY A 321 5.66 16.88 7.11
CA GLY A 321 5.15 17.12 8.46
C GLY A 321 4.25 16.01 8.99
N PHE A 322 4.21 14.84 8.35
CA PHE A 322 3.48 13.70 8.88
C PHE A 322 4.17 13.18 10.15
N GLU A 323 3.36 12.77 11.11
CA GLU A 323 3.79 12.13 12.34
C GLU A 323 3.79 10.61 12.20
N LEU A 324 4.74 9.94 12.86
CA LEU A 324 4.78 8.48 12.92
C LEU A 324 3.82 7.99 14.02
N SER A 325 2.69 7.40 13.62
CA SER A 325 1.65 6.93 14.54
C SER A 325 1.78 5.46 14.95
N GLY A 326 2.70 4.71 14.32
CA GLY A 326 2.97 3.32 14.64
C GLY A 326 3.68 2.56 13.53
N THR A 327 3.89 1.27 13.74
CA THR A 327 4.42 0.35 12.73
C THR A 327 3.63 -0.95 12.71
N LEU A 328 3.06 -1.28 11.56
CA LEU A 328 2.42 -2.56 11.27
C LEU A 328 3.49 -3.63 11.07
N GLU A 329 3.61 -4.56 12.00
CA GLU A 329 4.59 -5.62 11.89
C GLU A 329 4.10 -6.69 10.93
N LYS A 330 5.02 -7.20 10.12
CA LYS A 330 4.81 -8.32 9.22
C LYS A 330 3.69 -8.05 8.19
N TYR A 331 3.36 -6.80 7.88
CA TYR A 331 2.19 -6.41 7.08
C TYR A 331 2.18 -6.94 5.64
N TYR A 332 3.29 -6.84 4.92
CA TYR A 332 3.33 -7.10 3.47
C TYR A 332 4.12 -8.36 3.15
N GLN A 333 3.64 -9.22 2.25
CA GLN A 333 4.41 -10.35 1.75
C GLN A 333 5.13 -10.00 0.46
N ARG A 334 6.46 -10.02 0.50
CA ARG A 334 7.29 -9.78 -0.68
C ARG A 334 7.20 -10.95 -1.67
N ALA A 335 6.77 -10.66 -2.90
CA ALA A 335 6.68 -11.66 -3.97
C ALA A 335 8.07 -12.23 -4.36
N GLY A 336 8.13 -13.54 -4.62
CA GLY A 336 9.37 -14.28 -4.93
C GLY A 336 10.06 -14.94 -3.74
N SER A 337 9.54 -14.76 -2.52
CA SER A 337 10.02 -15.45 -1.30
C SER A 337 9.75 -16.97 -1.30
N GLU A 338 8.91 -17.47 -2.19
CA GLU A 338 8.57 -18.90 -2.30
C GLU A 338 9.40 -19.67 -3.33
N SER A 339 10.15 -19.02 -4.24
CA SER A 339 10.66 -19.70 -5.44
C SER A 339 12.14 -19.50 -5.77
N ILE A 340 12.95 -18.91 -4.89
CA ILE A 340 14.40 -18.79 -5.11
C ILE A 340 15.16 -19.31 -3.89
N GLY A 341 15.71 -20.51 -4.03
CA GLY A 341 16.64 -21.14 -3.10
C GLY A 341 18.04 -20.49 -3.08
N LEU A 342 18.12 -19.16 -3.12
CA LEU A 342 19.38 -18.44 -2.93
C LEU A 342 19.24 -17.40 -1.82
N ASP A 343 20.15 -17.58 -0.86
CA ASP A 343 20.60 -16.72 0.22
C ASP A 343 19.86 -16.75 1.57
N LEU A 344 20.48 -17.60 2.41
CA LEU A 344 20.31 -17.96 3.82
C LEU A 344 20.23 -16.81 4.84
N ILE A 345 19.87 -15.57 4.48
CA ILE A 345 19.82 -14.43 5.45
C ILE A 345 18.40 -13.83 5.59
N ARG A 346 17.38 -14.34 4.87
CA ARG A 346 15.98 -13.84 4.94
C ARG A 346 14.91 -14.89 5.21
N ARG A 347 15.30 -16.06 5.72
CA ARG A 347 14.37 -17.14 6.08
C ARG A 347 13.83 -16.84 7.48
N LYS A 348 12.57 -16.45 7.64
CA LYS A 348 11.48 -17.44 7.61
C LYS A 348 10.13 -16.97 7.05
N THR A 349 9.95 -15.73 6.57
CA THR A 349 8.59 -15.32 6.16
C THR A 349 8.49 -14.42 4.92
N GLY A 350 9.53 -13.69 4.53
CA GLY A 350 9.45 -12.73 3.41
C GLY A 350 8.50 -11.56 3.68
N LEU A 351 8.20 -11.30 4.95
CA LEU A 351 7.26 -10.27 5.39
C LEU A 351 8.00 -8.95 5.65
N GLU A 352 7.40 -7.83 5.27
CA GLU A 352 7.92 -6.48 5.46
C GLU A 352 6.98 -5.67 6.37
N ASP A 353 7.56 -4.91 7.30
CA ASP A 353 6.84 -4.01 8.21
C ASP A 353 6.54 -2.68 7.53
N PHE A 354 5.46 -2.01 7.96
CA PHE A 354 5.01 -0.73 7.40
C PHE A 354 4.84 0.32 8.49
N ASN A 355 5.51 1.45 8.36
CA ASN A 355 5.27 2.63 9.18
C ASN A 355 3.97 3.32 8.77
N ILE A 356 3.18 3.72 9.76
CA ILE A 356 1.97 4.50 9.58
C ILE A 356 2.30 5.97 9.85
N TRP A 357 2.23 6.76 8.79
CA TRP A 357 2.42 8.20 8.82
C TRP A 357 1.07 8.87 8.77
N THR A 358 0.81 9.84 9.64
CA THR A 358 -0.47 10.57 9.64
C THR A 358 -0.30 12.07 9.75
N THR A 359 -1.31 12.79 9.30
CA THR A 359 -1.50 14.20 9.56
C THR A 359 -2.99 14.48 9.55
N ILE A 360 -3.40 15.47 10.34
CA ILE A 360 -4.78 15.94 10.33
C ILE A 360 -4.81 17.25 9.54
N PRO A 361 -5.59 17.33 8.44
CA PRO A 361 -5.70 18.54 7.64
C PRO A 361 -6.10 19.74 8.47
N THR A 362 -5.51 20.89 8.14
CA THR A 362 -5.91 22.15 8.78
C THR A 362 -7.16 22.68 8.10
N LYS A 363 -8.34 22.48 8.71
CA LYS A 363 -9.61 23.10 8.28
C LYS A 363 -9.54 24.62 8.49
N THR A 364 -8.81 25.32 7.62
CA THR A 364 -8.67 26.78 7.64
C THR A 364 -9.33 27.37 6.41
N SER A 365 -10.27 28.29 6.61
CA SER A 365 -11.14 28.92 5.60
C SER A 365 -10.42 29.85 4.61
N GLU A 366 -9.08 29.90 4.57
CA GLU A 366 -8.32 30.97 3.92
C GLU A 366 -7.30 30.52 2.84
N LYS A 367 -7.15 29.21 2.56
CA LYS A 367 -6.04 28.71 1.70
C LYS A 367 -6.30 28.72 0.18
N SER A 368 -7.41 29.26 -0.32
CA SER A 368 -7.80 29.14 -1.74
C SER A 368 -6.95 29.93 -2.75
N SER A 369 -5.99 30.76 -2.33
CA SER A 369 -5.31 31.73 -3.22
C SER A 369 -3.92 31.34 -3.74
N SER A 370 -3.29 30.26 -3.27
CA SER A 370 -1.87 29.97 -3.59
C SER A 370 -1.63 29.09 -4.81
N ILE A 371 -2.59 28.25 -5.22
CA ILE A 371 -2.36 27.25 -6.29
C ILE A 371 -2.46 27.83 -7.71
N GLU A 372 -3.28 28.86 -7.97
CA GLU A 372 -3.33 29.50 -9.29
C GLU A 372 -1.97 30.11 -9.68
N SER A 373 -1.16 30.51 -8.70
CA SER A 373 0.22 30.97 -8.93
C SER A 373 1.21 29.84 -9.24
N MET A 374 0.90 28.59 -8.88
CA MET A 374 1.77 27.42 -9.11
C MET A 374 1.37 26.62 -10.37
N LEU A 375 0.11 26.69 -10.78
CA LEU A 375 -0.40 26.04 -12.00
C LEU A 375 -0.56 27.00 -13.19
N GLY A 376 -0.41 28.31 -12.98
CA GLY A 376 -0.65 29.37 -13.97
C GLY A 376 0.61 29.92 -14.65
N GLY A 377 1.22 29.11 -15.50
CA GLY A 377 2.20 29.54 -16.51
C GLY A 377 1.77 29.17 -17.93
N ALA A 378 0.46 29.09 -18.19
CA ALA A 378 -0.10 28.91 -19.51
C ALA A 378 -1.20 29.97 -19.71
N SER A 379 -0.82 31.08 -20.33
CA SER A 379 -1.80 32.04 -20.85
C SER A 379 -2.61 31.36 -21.96
N LEU A 380 -3.92 31.24 -21.77
CA LEU A 380 -4.87 31.22 -22.87
C LEU A 380 -5.29 32.68 -23.07
N GLY A 381 -5.19 33.14 -24.32
CA GLY A 381 -5.29 34.56 -24.70
C GLY A 381 -6.69 35.15 -24.69
#